data_AF-A0A2H9N7Q8-F1
#
_entry.id   AF-A0A2H9N7Q8-F1
#
_cell.length_a   1.000
_cell.length_b   1.000
_cell.length_c   1.000
_cell.angle_alpha   90.00
_cell.angle_beta   90.00
_cell.angle_gamma   90.00
#
_symmetry.space_group_name_H-M   'P 1'
#
loop_
_entity.id
_entity.type
_entity.pdbx_description
1 polymer ?
#
loop_
_entity_poly.entity_id
_entity_poly.type
_entity_poly.pdbx_seq_one_letter_code
_entity_poly.pdbx_strand_id
1 'polypeptide(L)'
;MANIKPYREMSLANLDSGTVISHLTDSELALLTEAFKKYYDESEIKKRNKRASHYGKYWIVFLFLRATGARLSEVLAIDEA
;
A
#
# COMPACT_ATOMS: atom_id res chain seq x y z
N MET A 1 -2.85 17.32 -15.55
CA MET A 1 -3.79 16.48 -14.79
C MET A 1 -3.56 15.04 -15.23
N ALA A 2 -2.96 14.19 -14.38
CA ALA A 2 -2.67 12.81 -14.73
C ALA A 2 -3.96 11.97 -14.66
N ASN A 3 -4.31 11.33 -15.78
CA ASN A 3 -5.49 10.48 -15.92
C ASN A 3 -5.18 9.08 -15.35
N ILE A 4 -5.35 8.90 -14.04
CA ILE A 4 -5.09 7.64 -13.37
C ILE A 4 -6.34 6.75 -13.53
N LYS A 5 -6.28 5.77 -14.43
CA LYS A 5 -7.34 4.77 -14.59
C LYS A 5 -7.34 3.78 -13.42
N PRO A 6 -8.50 3.38 -12.88
CA PRO A 6 -8.58 2.45 -11.77
C PRO A 6 -8.11 1.05 -12.16
N TYR A 7 -7.30 0.44 -11.29
CA TYR A 7 -6.67 -0.90 -11.46
C TYR A 7 -7.64 -2.03 -11.82
N ARG A 8 -8.94 -1.89 -11.50
CA ARG A 8 -9.96 -2.92 -11.71
C ARG A 8 -10.25 -3.26 -13.18
N GLU A 9 -9.83 -2.41 -14.12
CA GLU A 9 -10.03 -2.64 -15.56
C GLU A 9 -8.80 -3.28 -16.24
N MET A 10 -7.67 -3.41 -15.55
CA MET A 10 -6.48 -4.08 -16.09
C MET A 10 -6.54 -5.58 -15.80
N SER A 11 -6.90 -6.37 -16.81
CA SER A 11 -6.61 -7.81 -16.80
C SER A 11 -5.09 -8.01 -16.79
N LEU A 12 -4.57 -8.72 -15.78
CA LEU A 12 -3.15 -9.12 -15.72
C LEU A 12 -2.74 -10.03 -16.89
N ALA A 13 -3.72 -10.60 -17.61
CA ALA A 13 -3.48 -11.43 -18.79
C ALA A 13 -3.17 -10.62 -20.06
N ASN A 14 -3.35 -9.29 -20.05
CA ASN A 14 -3.07 -8.40 -21.19
C ASN A 14 -1.81 -7.54 -20.97
N LEU A 15 -0.88 -8.00 -20.11
CA LEU A 15 0.44 -7.40 -20.05
C LEU A 15 1.23 -7.91 -21.27
N ASP A 16 1.34 -7.09 -22.31
CA ASP A 16 2.23 -7.36 -23.44
C ASP A 16 3.61 -7.76 -22.92
N SER A 17 4.23 -8.75 -23.56
CA SER A 17 5.59 -9.21 -23.28
C SER A 17 6.58 -8.06 -23.52
N GLY A 18 6.79 -7.23 -22.50
CA GLY A 18 7.48 -5.95 -22.62
C GLY A 18 6.96 -4.86 -21.67
N THR A 19 5.86 -5.11 -20.94
CA THR A 19 5.37 -4.14 -19.94
C THR A 19 6.35 -4.03 -18.77
N VAL A 20 7.10 -2.93 -18.74
CA VAL A 20 8.04 -2.63 -17.67
C VAL A 20 7.26 -2.38 -16.38
N ILE A 21 7.57 -3.13 -15.33
CA ILE A 21 7.01 -2.89 -14.00
C ILE A 21 7.41 -1.48 -13.57
N SER A 22 6.43 -0.60 -13.41
CA SER A 22 6.67 0.75 -12.93
C SER A 22 6.98 0.71 -11.44
N HIS A 23 8.17 1.18 -11.07
CA HIS A 23 8.59 1.35 -9.70
C HIS A 23 8.45 2.81 -9.28
N LEU A 24 8.16 3.04 -8.01
CA LEU A 24 8.22 4.38 -7.44
C LEU A 24 9.69 4.80 -7.30
N THR A 25 9.97 6.06 -7.60
CA THR A 25 11.22 6.72 -7.23
C THR A 25 11.30 6.92 -5.71
N ASP A 26 12.49 7.21 -5.19
CA ASP A 26 12.66 7.45 -3.75
C ASP A 26 11.81 8.62 -3.24
N SER A 27 11.64 9.67 -4.05
CA SER A 27 10.80 10.83 -3.70
C SER A 27 9.32 10.46 -3.68
N GLU A 28 8.83 9.70 -4.66
CA GLU A 28 7.45 9.20 -4.69
C GLU A 28 7.18 8.23 -3.54
N LEU A 29 8.14 7.38 -3.19
CA LEU A 29 8.05 6.48 -2.06
C LEU A 29 8.02 7.24 -0.73
N ALA A 30 8.80 8.31 -0.59
CA ALA A 30 8.75 9.19 0.58
C ALA A 30 7.38 9.86 0.72
N LEU A 31 6.83 10.40 -0.38
CA LEU A 31 5.48 11.00 -0.39
C LEU A 31 4.41 9.97 -0.03
N LEU A 32 4.50 8.74 -0.54
CA LEU A 32 3.58 7.66 -0.20
C LEU A 32 3.68 7.29 1.29
N THR A 33 4.90 7.26 1.82
CA THR A 33 5.15 6.98 3.25
C THR A 33 4.51 8.06 4.13
N GLU A 34 4.66 9.34 3.78
CA GLU A 34 4.01 10.44 4.51
C GLU A 34 2.48 10.37 4.43
N ALA A 35 1.92 10.05 3.26
CA ALA A 35 0.48 9.92 3.08
C ALA A 35 -0.11 8.81 3.97
N PHE A 36 0.54 7.64 4.02
CA PHE A 36 0.13 6.54 4.89
C PHE A 36 0.29 6.87 6.38
N LYS A 37 1.38 7.53 6.76
CA LYS A 37 1.58 8.00 8.14
C LYS A 37 0.46 8.95 8.56
N LYS A 38 0.16 9.96 7.74
CA LYS A 38 -0.93 10.90 7.98
C LYS A 38 -2.28 10.19 8.09
N TYR A 39 -2.55 9.23 7.21
CA TYR A 39 -3.77 8.42 7.24
C TYR A 39 -3.91 7.64 8.56
N TYR A 40 -2.81 7.07 9.06
CA TYR A 40 -2.77 6.41 10.36
C TYR A 40 -2.97 7.42 11.52
N ASP A 41 -2.22 8.52 11.53
CA ASP A 41 -2.29 9.55 12.58
C ASP A 41 -3.71 10.16 12.71
N GLU A 42 -4.38 10.42 11.58
CA GLU A 42 -5.77 10.91 11.55
C GLU A 42 -6.77 9.89 12.11
N SER A 43 -6.47 8.60 12.01
CA SER A 43 -7.29 7.52 12.58
C SER A 43 -7.07 7.38 14.09
N GLU A 44 -5.84 7.57 14.55
CA GLU A 44 -5.46 7.58 15.97
C GLU A 44 -6.03 8.79 16.70
N ILE A 45 -6.22 9.93 16.05
CA ILE A 45 -6.92 11.07 16.68
C ILE A 45 -8.40 10.73 16.94
N LYS A 46 -8.98 9.79 16.19
CA LYS A 46 -10.38 9.34 16.30
C LYS A 46 -10.53 8.07 17.16
N LYS A 47 -9.81 7.99 18.30
CA LYS A 47 -9.67 6.84 19.25
C LYS A 47 -10.95 6.08 19.68
N ARG A 48 -12.15 6.56 19.36
CA ARG A 48 -13.43 5.88 19.66
C ARG A 48 -13.93 4.96 18.56
N ASN A 49 -13.32 4.97 17.38
CA ASN A 49 -13.86 4.20 16.26
C ASN A 49 -13.22 2.80 16.24
N LYS A 50 -14.05 1.73 16.28
CA LYS A 50 -13.61 0.33 16.14
C LYS A 50 -12.71 0.10 14.92
N ARG A 51 -12.77 1.01 13.94
CA ARG A 51 -11.95 0.98 12.73
C ARG A 51 -10.49 1.33 12.94
N ALA A 52 -10.09 2.00 14.04
CA ALA A 52 -8.70 2.40 14.34
C ALA A 52 -7.70 1.23 14.14
N SER A 53 -8.07 0.03 14.59
CA SER A 53 -7.27 -1.20 14.41
C SER A 53 -6.97 -1.52 12.93
N HIS A 54 -7.90 -1.28 12.01
CA HIS A 54 -7.69 -1.55 10.59
C HIS A 54 -6.67 -0.59 9.95
N TYR A 55 -6.64 0.67 10.38
CA TYR A 55 -5.67 1.65 9.88
C TYR A 55 -4.24 1.29 10.30
N GLY A 56 -4.06 0.85 11.55
CA GLY A 56 -2.78 0.34 12.03
C GLY A 56 -2.31 -0.90 11.25
N LYS A 57 -3.23 -1.83 10.94
CA LYS A 57 -2.91 -2.99 10.10
C LYS A 57 -2.43 -2.59 8.70
N TYR A 58 -3.11 -1.65 8.03
CA TYR A 58 -2.67 -1.18 6.72
C TYR A 58 -1.32 -0.47 6.77
N TRP A 59 -1.06 0.28 7.83
CA TRP A 59 0.23 0.92 8.02
C TRP A 59 1.37 -0.10 8.17
N ILE A 60 1.18 -1.12 9.01
CA ILE A 60 2.16 -2.20 9.19
C ILE A 60 2.39 -2.96 7.89
N VAL A 61 1.32 -3.33 7.17
CA VAL A 61 1.44 -4.03 5.87
C VAL A 61 2.25 -3.19 4.88
N PHE A 62 1.99 -1.89 4.78
CA PHE A 62 2.78 -1.00 3.92
C PHE A 62 4.26 -0.98 4.31
N LEU A 63 4.58 -0.91 5.61
CA LEU A 63 5.96 -0.90 6.08
C LEU A 63 6.71 -2.20 5.71
N PHE A 64 6.06 -3.35 5.85
CA PHE A 64 6.64 -4.63 5.43
C PHE A 64 6.92 -4.67 3.93
N LEU A 65 5.94 -4.29 3.11
CA LEU A 65 6.09 -4.24 1.66
C LEU A 65 7.26 -3.33 1.25
N ARG A 66 7.33 -2.13 1.84
CA ARG A 66 8.37 -1.14 1.56
C ARG A 66 9.77 -1.62 1.96
N ALA A 67 9.90 -2.23 3.14
CA ALA A 67 11.21 -2.60 3.67
C ALA A 67 11.78 -3.89 3.06
N THR A 68 10.92 -4.81 2.63
CA THR A 68 11.33 -6.16 2.21
C THR A 68 11.17 -6.43 0.71
N GLY A 69 10.30 -5.69 0.02
CA GLY A 69 9.90 -6.02 -1.34
C GLY A 69 9.09 -7.31 -1.46
N ALA A 70 8.58 -7.84 -0.34
CA ALA A 70 7.72 -9.02 -0.33
C ALA A 70 6.43 -8.79 -1.14
N ARG A 71 5.86 -9.87 -1.64
CA ARG A 71 4.55 -9.83 -2.29
C ARG A 71 3.46 -9.60 -1.25
N LEU A 72 2.37 -8.94 -1.65
CA LEU A 72 1.23 -8.72 -0.77
C LEU A 72 0.68 -10.02 -0.17
N SER A 73 0.64 -11.11 -0.94
CA SER A 73 0.21 -12.42 -0.44
C SER A 73 1.11 -12.98 0.65
N GLU A 74 2.41 -12.72 0.59
CA GLU A 74 3.38 -13.19 1.59
C GLU A 74 3.22 -12.42 2.90
N VAL A 75 3.06 -11.10 2.82
CA VAL A 75 2.82 -10.25 4.00
C VAL A 75 1.47 -10.60 4.66
N LEU A 76 0.43 -10.85 3.87
CA LEU A 76 -0.89 -11.23 4.39
C LEU A 76 -0.95 -12.66 4.96
N ALA A 77 0.00 -13.53 4.59
CA ALA A 77 0.11 -14.89 5.11
C ALA A 77 0.89 -14.97 6.43
N ILE A 78 1.41 -13.84 6.94
CA ILE A 78 2.04 -13.78 8.26
C ILE A 78 0.96 -14.02 9.31
N ASP A 79 0.99 -15.21 9.90
CA ASP A 79 0.19 -15.57 11.06
C ASP A 79 0.98 -15.21 12.32
N GLU A 80 0.52 -14.22 13.09
CA GLU A 80 1.04 -13.96 14.43
C GLU A 80 0.40 -14.98 15.37
N ALA A 81 1.08 -16.12 15.55
CA ALA A 81 0.70 -17.18 16.48
C ALA A 81 0.65 -16.72 17.95
#